data_AF-A0A9X7R3S6-F1
#
_entry.id   AF-A0A9X7R3S6-F1
#
_cell.length_a   1.000
_cell.length_b   1.000
_cell.length_c   1.000
_cell.angle_alpha   90.00
_cell.angle_beta   90.00
_cell.angle_gamma   90.00
#
_symmetry.space_group_name_H-M   'P 1'
#
loop_
_entity.id
_entity.type
_entity.pdbx_description
1 polymer ?
#
loop_
_entity_poly.entity_id
_entity_poly.type
_entity_poly.pdbx_seq_one_letter_code
_entity_poly.pdbx_strand_id
1 'polypeptide(L)'
;MTTTKARAGFAPNALALAVALGCAAQAQAVTFNIGEVEGTFDSSLSVGASWALRGGDPDLIGVNNGGKGLSQTTDDGHLNFKKGKTFSKIFKGIHDLELKYEDTGVFLRGKYWYDFELKDESRPFKDIDDSGRKEGAKSAGAQMLDAFVYHNYTIADQPGSVRLGKQVVSWGESTFILNSINSINPIDVAAFRRPGAEIKEGLIPVNMFYVSQSLTDSLSAEAFYQLEWDQTVVDNCGTFFSQADVVADGCSNNLRLLTNNLAAGNAINAALPGTTMDIDQNGEGTLVRRSGDRDARDGGQWGVALRYMFDPLNTEFGAYFMNYHSRAPFLSVTAPSQSLYNVAGRTGAAAPLVVAGNSSYFMEYPEDIHLYGLSFSTTLPTGTAWSGEVSYRPNAPVQLNTTDLLFSGVGPLAAINPVAYAAYGNASVLQATPGGDLHGYRRKEITQFQTTLTHFFDQVMGAERLTLVGEVGVVHVGGLDSTSEARYGRDPVYGPGPLPATGSVNTCRALNQTTIAGAVGNNDYTNLTTNCTDDGYVTATSWGYRARAIWDYNSVFAGVNLRPNISWSHDVHGYGPNGLFNEGSKAVSFGLDADYANTYTTSLSCTDFFGGDYNTSVDRDFVALSFGVNF
;
A
#
# COMPACT_ATOMS: atom_id res chain seq x y z
N MET A 1 19.61 19.01 34.43
CA MET A 1 18.25 19.58 34.27
C MET A 1 17.47 18.63 33.39
N THR A 2 16.68 17.76 34.00
CA THR A 2 15.79 16.81 33.34
C THR A 2 14.46 17.51 33.08
N THR A 3 14.25 17.96 31.84
CA THR A 3 12.94 18.45 31.40
C THR A 3 12.04 17.26 31.11
N THR A 4 11.22 16.89 32.10
CA THR A 4 10.10 15.97 31.93
C THR A 4 9.08 16.63 31.01
N LYS A 5 9.06 16.28 29.73
CA LYS A 5 7.95 16.67 28.84
C LYS A 5 6.69 15.93 29.30
N ALA A 6 5.67 16.69 29.66
CA ALA A 6 4.40 16.17 30.12
C ALA A 6 3.73 15.33 29.02
N ARG A 7 3.26 14.13 29.36
CA ARG A 7 2.36 13.34 28.51
C ARG A 7 1.05 14.11 28.40
N ALA A 8 0.81 14.77 27.27
CA ALA A 8 -0.49 15.36 26.96
C ALA A 8 -1.46 14.22 26.61
N GLY A 9 -2.01 13.56 27.64
CA GLY A 9 -3.21 12.76 27.45
C GLY A 9 -4.35 13.72 27.09
N PHE A 10 -4.92 13.58 25.90
CA PHE A 10 -6.15 14.27 25.56
C PHE A 10 -7.24 13.81 26.53
N ALA A 11 -7.60 14.67 27.48
CA ALA A 11 -8.76 14.44 28.34
C ALA A 11 -10.02 14.49 27.46
N PRO A 12 -11.03 13.62 27.68
CA PRO A 12 -12.27 13.57 26.90
C PRO A 12 -12.98 14.91 26.70
N ASN A 13 -12.67 15.90 27.54
CA ASN A 13 -13.19 17.26 27.49
C ASN A 13 -12.73 18.09 26.27
N ALA A 14 -11.56 17.82 25.68
CA ALA A 14 -11.06 18.57 24.51
C ALA A 14 -11.76 18.15 23.21
N LEU A 15 -12.09 16.85 23.08
CA LEU A 15 -12.95 16.35 21.99
C LEU A 15 -14.37 16.90 22.13
N ALA A 16 -14.91 16.94 23.36
CA ALA A 16 -16.21 17.54 23.63
C ALA A 16 -16.25 19.05 23.30
N LEU A 17 -15.15 19.78 23.52
CA LEU A 17 -15.05 21.20 23.16
C LEU A 17 -14.97 21.42 21.64
N ALA A 18 -14.26 20.56 20.92
CA ALA A 18 -14.21 20.58 19.46
C ALA A 18 -15.59 20.25 18.83
N VAL A 19 -16.30 19.25 19.37
CA VAL A 19 -17.68 18.93 18.99
C VAL A 19 -18.62 20.12 19.28
N ALA A 20 -18.49 20.75 20.44
CA ALA A 20 -19.33 21.90 20.83
C ALA A 20 -19.09 23.15 19.96
N LEU A 21 -17.86 23.38 19.49
CA LEU A 21 -17.54 24.47 18.56
C LEU A 21 -18.02 24.15 17.13
N GLY A 22 -17.94 22.88 16.70
CA GLY A 22 -18.42 22.44 15.39
C GLY A 22 -19.94 22.57 15.23
N CYS A 23 -20.72 22.29 16.28
CA CYS A 23 -22.19 22.40 16.23
C CYS A 23 -22.74 23.84 16.18
N ALA A 24 -21.89 24.88 16.30
CA ALA A 24 -22.33 26.27 16.40
C ALA A 24 -22.20 27.08 15.09
N ALA A 25 -21.55 26.55 14.06
CA ALA A 25 -21.42 27.23 12.77
C ALA A 25 -22.51 26.77 11.80
N GLN A 26 -23.27 27.70 11.22
CA GLN A 26 -24.10 27.40 10.06
C GLN A 26 -23.18 27.11 8.88
N ALA A 27 -23.11 25.84 8.53
CA ALA A 27 -22.31 25.31 7.45
C ALA A 27 -23.22 25.32 6.19
N GLN A 28 -22.96 26.20 5.21
CA GLN A 28 -23.70 26.27 3.94
C GLN A 28 -22.76 26.26 2.73
N ALA A 29 -23.11 25.46 1.72
CA ALA A 29 -22.46 25.46 0.40
C ALA A 29 -22.60 26.83 -0.21
N VAL A 30 -21.50 27.39 -0.70
CA VAL A 30 -21.53 28.72 -1.28
C VAL A 30 -21.65 28.58 -2.79
N THR A 31 -22.87 28.78 -3.29
CA THR A 31 -23.09 29.06 -4.70
C THR A 31 -23.03 30.56 -4.94
N PHE A 32 -22.29 30.98 -5.95
CA PHE A 32 -22.09 32.39 -6.27
C PHE A 32 -22.02 32.61 -7.77
N ASN A 33 -22.36 33.81 -8.22
CA ASN A 33 -22.27 34.19 -9.64
C ASN A 33 -21.32 35.37 -9.79
N ILE A 34 -20.36 35.28 -10.71
CA ILE A 34 -19.47 36.38 -11.11
C ILE A 34 -19.79 36.72 -12.57
N GLY A 35 -20.76 37.61 -12.76
CA GLY A 35 -21.30 37.88 -14.10
C GLY A 35 -22.04 36.66 -14.64
N GLU A 36 -21.55 36.10 -15.74
CA GLU A 36 -22.06 34.89 -16.40
C GLU A 36 -21.40 33.59 -15.89
N VAL A 37 -20.42 33.70 -15.00
CA VAL A 37 -19.74 32.54 -14.40
C VAL A 37 -20.52 32.08 -13.17
N GLU A 38 -20.98 30.82 -13.20
CA GLU A 38 -21.58 30.13 -12.06
C GLU A 38 -20.46 29.45 -11.24
N GLY A 39 -20.43 29.68 -9.94
CA GLY A 39 -19.42 29.14 -9.04
C GLY A 39 -20.05 28.32 -7.91
N THR A 40 -19.47 27.16 -7.62
CA THR A 40 -19.81 26.34 -6.44
C THR A 40 -18.55 26.10 -5.62
N PHE A 41 -18.67 26.25 -4.31
CA PHE A 41 -17.60 25.96 -3.37
C PHE A 41 -18.11 25.09 -2.23
N ASP A 42 -17.62 23.85 -2.19
CA ASP A 42 -17.99 22.83 -1.21
C ASP A 42 -16.80 22.50 -0.31
N SER A 43 -17.06 22.34 0.98
CA SER A 43 -16.04 22.06 1.99
C SER A 43 -16.43 20.89 2.87
N SER A 44 -15.47 20.00 3.14
CA SER A 44 -15.60 18.96 4.17
C SER A 44 -14.44 19.10 5.14
N LEU A 45 -14.75 19.23 6.42
CA LEU A 45 -13.77 19.26 7.51
C LEU A 45 -14.02 18.07 8.43
N SER A 46 -12.96 17.43 8.92
CA SER A 46 -13.12 16.37 9.91
C SER A 46 -11.97 16.30 10.90
N VAL A 47 -12.32 15.78 12.08
CA VAL A 47 -11.38 15.41 13.14
C VAL A 47 -11.58 13.94 13.47
N GLY A 48 -10.50 13.23 13.77
CA GLY A 48 -10.62 11.84 14.18
C GLY A 48 -9.39 11.32 14.90
N ALA A 49 -9.54 10.17 15.53
CA ALA A 49 -8.46 9.48 16.20
C ALA A 49 -8.61 7.96 16.05
N SER A 50 -7.49 7.26 16.07
CA SER A 50 -7.45 5.80 16.06
C SER A 50 -6.57 5.26 17.19
N TRP A 51 -6.98 4.12 17.76
CA TRP A 51 -6.32 3.44 18.87
C TRP A 51 -6.00 2.00 18.50
N ALA A 52 -4.77 1.56 18.81
CA ALA A 52 -4.36 0.17 18.65
C ALA A 52 -5.03 -0.71 19.71
N LEU A 53 -5.59 -1.86 19.31
CA LEU A 53 -6.20 -2.83 20.23
C LEU A 53 -5.25 -3.96 20.64
N ARG A 54 -4.20 -4.20 19.84
CA ARG A 54 -3.11 -5.14 20.12
C ARG A 54 -1.78 -4.40 20.29
N GLY A 55 -0.79 -5.09 20.84
CA GLY A 55 0.61 -4.64 20.84
C GLY A 55 1.39 -5.46 19.84
N GLY A 56 2.62 -5.02 19.51
CA GLY A 56 3.51 -5.71 18.58
C GLY A 56 3.60 -7.22 18.82
N ASP A 57 3.36 -8.02 17.79
CA ASP A 57 3.58 -9.47 17.83
C ASP A 57 5.09 -9.75 17.78
N PRO A 58 5.67 -10.47 18.76
CA PRO A 58 7.08 -10.83 18.73
C PRO A 58 7.49 -11.60 17.47
N ASP A 59 6.61 -12.37 16.83
CA ASP A 59 6.92 -13.10 15.60
C ASP A 59 7.08 -12.16 14.39
N LEU A 60 6.57 -10.93 14.47
CA LEU A 60 6.69 -9.87 13.46
C LEU A 60 7.75 -8.82 13.79
N ILE A 61 8.50 -8.99 14.89
CA ILE A 61 9.60 -8.11 15.29
C ILE A 61 10.93 -8.81 15.01
N GLY A 62 11.88 -8.13 14.37
CA GLY A 62 13.18 -8.69 14.03
C GLY A 62 14.00 -9.09 15.26
N VAL A 63 14.82 -10.13 15.12
CA VAL A 63 15.67 -10.64 16.21
C VAL A 63 16.64 -9.59 16.77
N ASN A 64 17.14 -8.69 15.92
CA ASN A 64 18.00 -7.58 16.34
C ASN A 64 17.26 -6.55 17.23
N ASN A 65 15.94 -6.46 17.08
CA ASN A 65 15.07 -5.59 17.86
C ASN A 65 14.39 -6.34 19.03
N GLY A 66 14.80 -7.59 19.30
CA GLY A 66 14.34 -8.39 20.44
C GLY A 66 13.11 -9.26 20.20
N GLY A 67 12.66 -9.40 18.94
CA GLY A 67 11.59 -10.32 18.56
C GLY A 67 12.10 -11.67 18.05
N LYS A 68 11.28 -12.36 17.25
CA LYS A 68 11.53 -13.70 16.69
C LYS A 68 11.52 -13.73 15.16
N GLY A 69 11.21 -12.60 14.54
CA GLY A 69 11.29 -12.40 13.09
C GLY A 69 12.75 -12.40 12.62
N LEU A 70 12.98 -12.91 11.41
CA LEU A 70 14.30 -13.04 10.81
C LEU A 70 14.75 -11.78 10.06
N SER A 71 13.94 -10.72 10.08
CA SER A 71 14.26 -9.40 9.54
C SER A 71 13.62 -8.30 10.38
N GLN A 72 14.28 -7.15 10.45
CA GLN A 72 13.84 -5.91 11.11
C GLN A 72 13.46 -4.82 10.11
N THR A 73 13.26 -5.18 8.84
CA THR A 73 12.99 -4.22 7.75
C THR A 73 11.50 -3.90 7.57
N THR A 74 10.68 -4.44 8.46
CA THR A 74 9.21 -4.41 8.43
C THR A 74 8.64 -4.27 9.85
N ASP A 75 9.46 -3.85 10.84
CA ASP A 75 9.11 -3.88 12.26
C ASP A 75 9.01 -2.53 12.98
N ASP A 76 9.37 -1.41 12.33
CA ASP A 76 9.33 -0.09 12.98
C ASP A 76 7.89 0.22 13.46
N GLY A 77 6.88 -0.08 12.64
CA GLY A 77 5.47 0.11 12.96
C GLY A 77 4.97 -0.81 14.09
N HIS A 78 5.55 -2.01 14.22
CA HIS A 78 5.23 -2.95 15.30
C HIS A 78 5.79 -2.46 16.65
N LEU A 79 6.97 -1.82 16.63
CA LEU A 79 7.66 -1.31 17.83
C LEU A 79 7.16 0.07 18.28
N ASN A 80 6.64 0.89 17.36
CA ASN A 80 6.23 2.26 17.64
C ASN A 80 4.88 2.42 18.36
N PHE A 81 4.00 1.41 18.32
CA PHE A 81 2.65 1.54 18.87
C PHE A 81 2.34 0.43 19.86
N LYS A 82 1.70 0.84 20.98
CA LYS A 82 1.34 -0.04 22.08
C LYS A 82 -0.16 -0.19 22.16
N LYS A 83 -0.60 -1.34 22.66
CA LYS A 83 -2.01 -1.60 22.97
C LYS A 83 -2.63 -0.45 23.78
N GLY A 84 -3.80 -0.01 23.34
CA GLY A 84 -4.59 1.05 23.95
C GLY A 84 -4.03 2.47 23.76
N LYS A 85 -2.99 2.64 22.93
CA LYS A 85 -2.45 3.96 22.57
C LYS A 85 -2.99 4.42 21.22
N THR A 86 -3.08 5.74 21.09
CA THR A 86 -3.41 6.37 19.83
C THR A 86 -2.26 6.16 18.84
N PHE A 87 -2.60 5.95 17.58
CA PHE A 87 -1.63 5.98 16.49
C PHE A 87 -1.94 7.05 15.44
N SER A 88 -3.10 7.69 15.54
CA SER A 88 -3.47 8.84 14.73
C SER A 88 -4.39 9.74 15.56
N LYS A 89 -4.16 11.05 15.45
CA LYS A 89 -5.02 12.13 15.96
C LYS A 89 -5.06 13.21 14.89
N ILE A 90 -5.98 13.10 13.96
CA ILE A 90 -5.94 13.88 12.73
C ILE A 90 -7.02 14.96 12.68
N PHE A 91 -6.65 16.12 12.14
CA PHE A 91 -7.56 17.09 11.56
C PHE A 91 -7.30 17.15 10.06
N LYS A 92 -8.36 17.23 9.25
CA LYS A 92 -8.26 17.32 7.80
C LYS A 92 -9.38 18.17 7.22
N GLY A 93 -9.09 18.79 6.08
CA GLY A 93 -10.05 19.56 5.31
C GLY A 93 -9.86 19.33 3.81
N ILE A 94 -10.97 19.28 3.08
CA ILE A 94 -11.02 19.17 1.63
C ILE A 94 -11.99 20.20 1.08
N HIS A 95 -11.60 20.85 -0.01
CA HIS A 95 -12.34 21.95 -0.62
C HIS A 95 -12.41 21.74 -2.13
N ASP A 96 -13.62 21.79 -2.67
CA ASP A 96 -13.92 21.65 -4.09
C ASP A 96 -14.42 23.01 -4.59
N LEU A 97 -13.83 23.52 -5.67
CA LEU A 97 -14.26 24.74 -6.37
C LEU A 97 -14.56 24.39 -7.82
N GLU A 98 -15.78 24.63 -8.26
CA GLU A 98 -16.14 24.60 -9.67
C GLU A 98 -16.51 26.00 -10.15
N LEU A 99 -15.98 26.40 -11.30
CA LEU A 99 -16.35 27.62 -12.01
C LEU A 99 -16.81 27.22 -13.41
N LYS A 100 -18.04 27.55 -13.76
CA LYS A 100 -18.68 27.17 -15.02
C LYS A 100 -19.09 28.40 -15.82
N TYR A 101 -18.77 28.37 -17.11
CA TYR A 101 -19.19 29.33 -18.12
C TYR A 101 -19.73 28.59 -19.34
N GLU A 102 -21.04 28.63 -19.54
CA GLU A 102 -21.73 27.87 -20.59
C GLU A 102 -21.34 26.37 -20.55
N ASP A 103 -20.73 25.86 -21.62
CA ASP A 103 -20.28 24.48 -21.77
C ASP A 103 -18.84 24.22 -21.27
N THR A 104 -18.16 25.25 -20.75
CA THR A 104 -16.77 25.17 -20.29
C THR A 104 -16.70 25.37 -18.79
N GLY A 105 -15.84 24.60 -18.11
CA GLY A 105 -15.63 24.80 -16.67
C GLY A 105 -14.21 24.51 -16.21
N VAL A 106 -13.91 25.01 -15.02
CA VAL A 106 -12.68 24.75 -14.27
C VAL A 106 -13.06 24.09 -12.97
N PHE A 107 -12.40 22.97 -12.67
CA PHE A 107 -12.57 22.25 -11.41
C PHE A 107 -11.24 22.21 -10.65
N LEU A 108 -11.27 22.65 -9.39
CA LEU A 108 -10.13 22.60 -8.47
C LEU A 108 -10.53 21.86 -7.19
N ARG A 109 -9.63 21.02 -6.68
CA ARG A 109 -9.79 20.35 -5.39
C ARG A 109 -8.50 20.38 -4.59
N GLY A 110 -8.56 20.92 -3.37
CA GLY A 110 -7.45 20.95 -2.44
C GLY A 110 -7.74 20.18 -1.16
N LYS A 111 -6.75 19.45 -0.63
CA LYS A 111 -6.79 18.84 0.71
C LYS A 111 -5.66 19.35 1.59
N TYR A 112 -5.89 19.39 2.91
CA TYR A 112 -4.84 19.56 3.91
C TYR A 112 -5.13 18.70 5.14
N TRP A 113 -4.09 18.38 5.89
CA TRP A 113 -4.21 17.58 7.11
C TRP A 113 -3.09 17.85 8.09
N TYR A 114 -3.35 17.52 9.36
CA TYR A 114 -2.39 17.56 10.45
C TYR A 114 -2.69 16.44 11.44
N ASP A 115 -1.77 15.49 11.58
CA ASP A 115 -1.86 14.41 12.58
C ASP A 115 -0.98 14.73 13.80
N PHE A 116 -1.60 15.11 14.91
CA PHE A 116 -0.92 15.47 16.15
C PHE A 116 -0.15 14.29 16.78
N GLU A 117 -0.64 13.05 16.60
CA GLU A 117 0.01 11.86 17.17
C GLU A 117 1.33 11.56 16.47
N LEU A 118 1.37 11.72 15.15
CA LEU A 118 2.54 11.44 14.34
C LEU A 118 3.50 12.64 14.26
N LYS A 119 2.97 13.88 14.29
CA LYS A 119 3.78 15.09 14.12
C LYS A 119 4.44 15.61 15.39
N ASP A 120 3.72 15.55 16.52
CA ASP A 120 4.13 16.25 17.76
C ASP A 120 4.57 15.31 18.88
N GLU A 121 4.14 14.05 18.86
CA GLU A 121 4.38 13.10 19.94
C GLU A 121 5.49 12.08 19.63
N SER A 122 6.40 11.90 20.59
CA SER A 122 7.51 10.95 20.46
C SER A 122 7.05 9.49 20.46
N ARG A 123 7.73 8.65 19.71
CA ARG A 123 7.49 7.20 19.65
C ARG A 123 8.44 6.44 20.60
N PRO A 124 8.05 5.23 21.04
CA PRO A 124 8.91 4.36 21.84
C PRO A 124 10.18 3.87 21.13
N PHE A 125 10.17 3.77 19.80
CA PHE A 125 11.28 3.23 19.01
C PHE A 125 11.91 4.30 18.10
N LYS A 126 11.18 4.78 17.09
CA LYS A 126 11.64 5.82 16.16
C LYS A 126 10.57 6.87 15.94
N ASP A 127 10.89 8.13 16.20
CA ASP A 127 10.00 9.25 15.88
C ASP A 127 9.70 9.30 14.39
N ILE A 128 8.48 9.68 14.04
CA ILE A 128 8.06 9.81 12.64
C ILE A 128 8.67 11.08 12.06
N ASP A 129 9.35 10.92 10.93
CA ASP A 129 9.95 12.03 10.18
C ASP A 129 9.22 12.23 8.85
N ASP A 130 8.99 13.50 8.51
CA ASP A 130 8.39 13.92 7.23
C ASP A 130 9.45 14.34 6.21
N SER A 131 10.72 14.43 6.61
CA SER A 131 11.83 14.83 5.75
C SER A 131 12.01 13.86 4.59
N GLY A 132 12.04 14.40 3.37
CA GLY A 132 12.21 13.61 2.14
C GLY A 132 11.03 12.70 1.79
N ARG A 133 9.88 12.80 2.48
CA ARG A 133 8.68 12.00 2.19
C ARG A 133 7.88 12.59 1.02
N LYS A 134 7.20 11.73 0.27
CA LYS A 134 6.10 12.14 -0.62
C LYS A 134 5.01 12.85 0.19
N GLU A 135 4.39 13.86 -0.41
CA GLU A 135 3.46 14.75 0.30
C GLU A 135 2.37 13.97 1.03
N GLY A 136 1.68 13.04 0.36
CA GLY A 136 0.63 12.21 0.96
C GLY A 136 1.07 11.33 2.15
N ALA A 137 2.35 10.96 2.23
CA ALA A 137 2.89 10.14 3.31
C ALA A 137 3.24 10.95 4.57
N LYS A 138 3.27 12.29 4.49
CA LYS A 138 3.62 13.14 5.63
C LYS A 138 2.53 13.14 6.70
N SER A 139 2.95 13.33 7.93
CA SER A 139 2.07 13.47 9.11
C SER A 139 1.25 14.76 9.07
N ALA A 140 1.76 15.80 8.40
CA ALA A 140 1.05 17.04 8.12
C ALA A 140 1.43 17.57 6.74
N GLY A 141 0.47 18.14 6.02
CA GLY A 141 0.68 18.59 4.64
C GLY A 141 -0.54 19.20 3.99
N ALA A 142 -0.35 19.68 2.77
CA ALA A 142 -1.41 20.18 1.91
C ALA A 142 -1.11 19.83 0.45
N GLN A 143 -2.14 19.44 -0.30
CA GLN A 143 -1.99 18.95 -1.67
C GLN A 143 -3.15 19.41 -2.54
N MET A 144 -2.83 19.92 -3.74
CA MET A 144 -3.81 20.05 -4.82
C MET A 144 -4.05 18.67 -5.42
N LEU A 145 -5.29 18.18 -5.32
CA LEU A 145 -5.73 16.94 -5.90
C LEU A 145 -6.08 17.17 -7.36
N ASP A 146 -7.29 17.63 -7.65
CA ASP A 146 -7.78 17.86 -9.01
C ASP A 146 -7.58 19.32 -9.41
N ALA A 147 -7.17 19.55 -10.65
CA ALA A 147 -7.04 20.86 -11.26
C ALA A 147 -7.13 20.72 -12.79
N PHE A 148 -8.32 20.81 -13.35
CA PHE A 148 -8.53 20.61 -14.79
C PHE A 148 -9.56 21.58 -15.37
N VAL A 149 -9.43 21.80 -16.67
CA VAL A 149 -10.43 22.47 -17.51
C VAL A 149 -11.22 21.41 -18.25
N TYR A 150 -12.52 21.58 -18.36
CA TYR A 150 -13.38 20.73 -19.17
C TYR A 150 -14.19 21.56 -20.18
N HIS A 151 -14.54 20.93 -21.29
CA HIS A 151 -15.45 21.49 -22.28
C HIS A 151 -16.38 20.41 -22.80
N ASN A 152 -17.68 20.65 -22.68
CA ASN A 152 -18.72 19.79 -23.23
C ASN A 152 -19.07 20.26 -24.64
N TYR A 153 -19.32 19.31 -25.53
CA TYR A 153 -19.62 19.60 -26.92
C TYR A 153 -20.57 18.54 -27.49
N THR A 154 -21.00 18.73 -28.73
CA THR A 154 -21.88 17.78 -29.42
C THR A 154 -21.38 17.55 -30.84
N ILE A 155 -21.26 16.28 -31.24
CA ILE A 155 -20.91 15.87 -32.61
C ILE A 155 -22.05 14.98 -33.12
N ALA A 156 -22.67 15.34 -34.24
CA ALA A 156 -23.78 14.59 -34.84
C ALA A 156 -24.90 14.27 -33.82
N ASP A 157 -25.32 15.29 -33.05
CA ASP A 157 -26.32 15.20 -31.98
C ASP A 157 -25.96 14.28 -30.80
N GLN A 158 -24.72 13.77 -30.76
CA GLN A 158 -24.21 12.94 -29.67
C GLN A 158 -23.30 13.75 -28.75
N PRO A 159 -23.52 13.71 -27.42
CA PRO A 159 -22.74 14.48 -26.46
C PRO A 159 -21.30 13.95 -26.35
N GLY A 160 -20.37 14.87 -26.12
CA GLY A 160 -18.97 14.58 -25.83
C GLY A 160 -18.40 15.55 -24.80
N SER A 161 -17.28 15.17 -24.20
CA SER A 161 -16.56 15.99 -23.22
C SER A 161 -15.06 15.79 -23.38
N VAL A 162 -14.30 16.90 -23.31
CA VAL A 162 -12.84 16.88 -23.20
C VAL A 162 -12.42 17.46 -21.85
N ARG A 163 -11.37 16.88 -21.26
CA ARG A 163 -10.75 17.36 -20.02
C ARG A 163 -9.25 17.43 -20.16
N LEU A 164 -8.65 18.53 -19.70
CA LEU A 164 -7.21 18.72 -19.69
C LEU A 164 -6.74 19.25 -18.33
N GLY A 165 -5.78 18.55 -17.74
CA GLY A 165 -5.18 18.92 -16.46
C GLY A 165 -5.09 17.73 -15.51
N LYS A 166 -4.93 18.04 -14.23
CA LYS A 166 -4.75 17.06 -13.16
C LYS A 166 -6.11 16.50 -12.74
N GLN A 167 -6.35 15.21 -12.99
CA GLN A 167 -7.67 14.60 -12.81
C GLN A 167 -7.57 13.09 -12.52
N VAL A 168 -8.66 12.54 -11.98
CA VAL A 168 -8.85 11.09 -11.78
C VAL A 168 -9.75 10.54 -12.90
N VAL A 169 -9.36 9.40 -13.46
CA VAL A 169 -10.17 8.64 -14.42
C VAL A 169 -10.29 7.20 -13.94
N SER A 170 -11.50 6.76 -13.59
CA SER A 170 -11.75 5.39 -13.10
C SER A 170 -12.46 4.57 -14.16
N TRP A 171 -11.87 3.42 -14.50
CA TRP A 171 -12.45 2.42 -15.40
C TRP A 171 -12.67 1.09 -14.66
N GLY A 172 -13.61 0.29 -15.13
CA GLY A 172 -13.97 -0.99 -14.51
C GLY A 172 -15.17 -0.93 -13.56
N GLU A 173 -15.51 -2.09 -13.00
CA GLU A 173 -16.73 -2.35 -12.23
C GLU A 173 -16.46 -2.91 -10.82
N SER A 174 -15.19 -3.06 -10.45
CA SER A 174 -14.78 -3.57 -9.14
C SER A 174 -15.15 -2.65 -7.99
N THR A 175 -15.44 -3.23 -6.83
CA THR A 175 -15.88 -2.49 -5.64
C THR A 175 -14.86 -2.47 -4.50
N PHE A 176 -14.25 -3.60 -4.17
CA PHE A 176 -13.32 -3.77 -3.04
C PHE A 176 -11.94 -4.29 -3.46
N ILE A 177 -11.86 -5.20 -4.44
CA ILE A 177 -10.61 -5.87 -4.84
C ILE A 177 -9.90 -5.08 -5.94
N LEU A 178 -8.78 -4.44 -5.56
CA LEU A 178 -8.03 -3.57 -6.46
C LEU A 178 -7.27 -4.33 -7.56
N ASN A 179 -6.61 -3.56 -8.44
CA ASN A 179 -5.60 -4.03 -9.39
C ASN A 179 -6.11 -4.87 -10.57
N SER A 180 -7.39 -4.77 -10.93
CA SER A 180 -7.90 -5.22 -12.25
C SER A 180 -7.95 -4.04 -13.23
N ILE A 181 -9.10 -3.71 -13.83
CA ILE A 181 -9.17 -2.69 -14.91
C ILE A 181 -8.79 -1.30 -14.40
N ASN A 182 -9.17 -0.95 -13.15
CA ASN A 182 -8.82 0.34 -12.56
C ASN A 182 -7.34 0.41 -12.18
N SER A 183 -6.50 0.75 -13.16
CA SER A 183 -5.05 0.87 -13.03
C SER A 183 -4.50 2.25 -13.41
N ILE A 184 -5.35 3.24 -13.72
CA ILE A 184 -4.95 4.52 -14.32
C ILE A 184 -4.36 5.48 -13.28
N ASN A 185 -4.94 5.53 -12.09
CA ASN A 185 -4.57 6.51 -11.07
C ASN A 185 -3.68 5.88 -10.01
N PRO A 186 -2.61 6.57 -9.57
CA PRO A 186 -1.90 6.21 -8.36
C PRO A 186 -2.80 6.38 -7.13
N ILE A 187 -2.45 5.71 -6.04
CA ILE A 187 -3.21 5.76 -4.80
C ILE A 187 -2.36 6.32 -3.65
N ASP A 188 -3.01 6.99 -2.72
CA ASP A 188 -2.44 7.44 -1.44
C ASP A 188 -2.90 6.45 -0.36
N VAL A 189 -2.04 5.45 -0.10
CA VAL A 189 -2.35 4.37 0.87
C VAL A 189 -2.49 4.93 2.27
N ALA A 190 -1.67 5.92 2.62
CA ALA A 190 -1.72 6.58 3.92
C ALA A 190 -3.04 7.32 4.11
N ALA A 191 -3.58 7.96 3.07
CA ALA A 191 -4.88 8.64 3.15
C ALA A 191 -6.04 7.68 3.48
N PHE A 192 -6.10 6.50 2.87
CA PHE A 192 -7.16 5.51 3.14
C PHE A 192 -7.16 4.95 4.57
N ARG A 193 -6.04 5.07 5.29
CA ARG A 193 -5.86 4.55 6.65
C ARG A 193 -6.10 5.60 7.73
N ARG A 194 -6.37 6.85 7.35
CA ARG A 194 -6.71 7.93 8.28
C ARG A 194 -8.15 7.79 8.78
N PRO A 195 -8.44 8.17 10.04
CA PRO A 195 -9.80 8.27 10.54
C PRO A 195 -10.72 9.06 9.60
N GLY A 196 -11.89 8.50 9.29
CA GLY A 196 -12.90 9.15 8.44
C GLY A 196 -12.47 9.34 6.98
N ALA A 197 -11.53 8.54 6.46
CA ALA A 197 -11.05 8.63 5.07
C ALA A 197 -12.19 8.56 4.03
N GLU A 198 -12.19 9.50 3.10
CA GLU A 198 -13.05 9.49 1.92
C GLU A 198 -12.32 8.93 0.70
N ILE A 199 -13.05 8.33 -0.25
CA ILE A 199 -12.45 7.76 -1.48
C ILE A 199 -11.68 8.83 -2.27
N LYS A 200 -12.24 10.05 -2.35
CA LYS A 200 -11.62 11.17 -3.07
C LYS A 200 -10.29 11.64 -2.48
N GLU A 201 -9.96 11.29 -1.24
CA GLU A 201 -8.67 11.62 -0.63
C GLU A 201 -7.56 10.65 -1.01
N GLY A 202 -7.93 9.41 -1.37
CA GLY A 202 -7.00 8.32 -1.60
C GLY A 202 -6.64 8.07 -3.06
N LEU A 203 -7.33 8.71 -4.02
CA LEU A 203 -6.97 8.68 -5.44
C LEU A 203 -6.09 9.88 -5.76
N ILE A 204 -4.89 9.64 -6.30
CA ILE A 204 -3.95 10.70 -6.68
C ILE A 204 -4.24 11.11 -8.12
N PRO A 205 -4.67 12.35 -8.38
CA PRO A 205 -4.98 12.77 -9.73
C PRO A 205 -3.68 13.06 -10.50
N VAL A 206 -3.64 12.77 -11.80
CA VAL A 206 -2.43 12.97 -12.62
C VAL A 206 -2.75 13.84 -13.83
N ASN A 207 -1.74 14.57 -14.32
CA ASN A 207 -1.90 15.43 -15.49
C ASN A 207 -2.16 14.59 -16.74
N MET A 208 -3.32 14.78 -17.36
CA MET A 208 -3.71 14.03 -18.55
C MET A 208 -4.65 14.83 -19.46
N PHE A 209 -4.66 14.43 -20.73
CA PHE A 209 -5.75 14.72 -21.64
C PHE A 209 -6.73 13.54 -21.66
N TYR A 210 -8.01 13.81 -21.50
CA TYR A 210 -9.08 12.82 -21.50
C TYR A 210 -10.20 13.27 -22.43
N VAL A 211 -10.78 12.33 -23.18
CA VAL A 211 -11.95 12.55 -24.03
C VAL A 211 -12.95 11.42 -23.85
N SER A 212 -14.23 11.78 -23.82
CA SER A 212 -15.35 10.84 -23.87
C SER A 212 -16.35 11.29 -24.93
N GLN A 213 -16.80 10.37 -25.77
CA GLN A 213 -17.72 10.64 -26.86
C GLN A 213 -18.78 9.54 -26.95
N SER A 214 -20.06 9.92 -26.93
CA SER A 214 -21.12 9.03 -27.38
C SER A 214 -21.04 8.89 -28.91
N LEU A 215 -20.90 7.68 -29.41
CA LEU A 215 -20.86 7.39 -30.85
C LEU A 215 -22.26 7.12 -31.40
N THR A 216 -23.13 6.54 -30.58
CA THR A 216 -24.56 6.32 -30.80
C THR A 216 -25.29 6.42 -29.46
N ASP A 217 -26.62 6.25 -29.46
CA ASP A 217 -27.44 6.21 -28.24
C ASP A 217 -27.08 5.06 -27.29
N SER A 218 -26.34 4.04 -27.76
CA SER A 218 -25.96 2.85 -27.00
C SER A 218 -24.48 2.53 -27.01
N LEU A 219 -23.65 3.30 -27.74
CA LEU A 219 -22.20 3.07 -27.84
C LEU A 219 -21.46 4.36 -27.50
N SER A 220 -20.51 4.28 -26.58
CA SER A 220 -19.58 5.38 -26.28
C SER A 220 -18.12 4.91 -26.30
N ALA A 221 -17.23 5.87 -26.52
CA ALA A 221 -15.79 5.67 -26.51
C ALA A 221 -15.13 6.68 -25.57
N GLU A 222 -14.13 6.22 -24.84
CA GLU A 222 -13.29 7.05 -23.99
C GLU A 222 -11.82 6.83 -24.35
N ALA A 223 -11.00 7.88 -24.21
CA ALA A 223 -9.57 7.78 -24.38
C ALA A 223 -8.84 8.74 -23.44
N PHE A 224 -7.65 8.35 -23.00
CA PHE A 224 -6.76 9.22 -22.25
C PHE A 224 -5.31 9.13 -22.73
N TYR A 225 -4.57 10.20 -22.51
CA TYR A 225 -3.11 10.24 -22.61
C TYR A 225 -2.56 10.97 -21.38
N GLN A 226 -1.75 10.29 -20.56
CA GLN A 226 -1.11 10.90 -19.39
C GLN A 226 0.13 11.69 -19.84
N LEU A 227 0.24 12.90 -19.31
CA LEU A 227 1.32 13.86 -19.60
C LEU A 227 2.44 13.80 -18.54
N GLU A 228 2.16 13.17 -17.40
CA GLU A 228 3.05 13.02 -16.27
C GLU A 228 2.82 11.64 -15.65
N TRP A 229 3.90 11.03 -15.16
CA TRP A 229 3.82 9.83 -14.34
C TRP A 229 3.95 10.20 -12.86
N ASP A 230 3.17 9.53 -12.01
CA ASP A 230 3.33 9.63 -10.56
C ASP A 230 3.19 8.24 -9.92
N GLN A 231 3.82 8.07 -8.78
CA GLN A 231 3.87 6.81 -8.04
C GLN A 231 2.77 6.72 -6.99
N THR A 232 2.43 5.49 -6.61
CA THR A 232 1.62 5.21 -5.44
C THR A 232 2.37 5.68 -4.19
N VAL A 233 1.70 6.46 -3.36
CA VAL A 233 2.23 6.91 -2.07
C VAL A 233 1.98 5.81 -1.04
N VAL A 234 3.08 5.20 -0.58
CA VAL A 234 3.07 4.21 0.50
C VAL A 234 3.14 4.88 1.88
N ASP A 235 2.81 4.14 2.94
CA ASP A 235 2.91 4.66 4.30
C ASP A 235 4.34 5.03 4.66
N ASN A 236 4.44 6.13 5.41
CA ASN A 236 5.67 6.58 6.03
C ASN A 236 6.24 5.50 6.98
N CYS A 237 7.55 5.25 6.92
CA CYS A 237 8.20 4.21 7.74
C CYS A 237 7.95 4.44 9.24
N GLY A 238 7.69 3.35 9.97
CA GLY A 238 7.40 3.40 11.39
C GLY A 238 5.98 3.85 11.77
N THR A 239 5.11 4.20 10.82
CA THR A 239 3.67 4.41 11.09
C THR A 239 2.93 3.09 11.31
N PHE A 240 1.74 3.14 11.90
CA PHE A 240 1.06 1.94 12.45
C PHE A 240 0.80 0.82 11.44
N PHE A 241 0.49 1.19 10.19
CA PHE A 241 0.23 0.24 9.12
C PHE A 241 1.38 0.14 8.10
N SER A 242 2.52 0.78 8.36
CA SER A 242 3.69 0.62 7.50
C SER A 242 4.09 -0.85 7.51
N GLN A 243 4.05 -1.49 6.34
CA GLN A 243 4.44 -2.89 6.20
C GLN A 243 5.90 -3.06 5.82
N ALA A 244 6.52 -2.05 5.22
CA ALA A 244 7.93 -2.09 4.84
C ALA A 244 8.60 -0.76 5.15
N ASP A 245 9.68 -0.83 5.94
CA ASP A 245 10.36 0.36 6.45
C ASP A 245 11.31 0.97 5.41
N VAL A 246 11.50 0.30 4.28
CA VAL A 246 12.54 0.62 3.29
C VAL A 246 12.00 1.18 1.98
N VAL A 247 10.68 1.17 1.78
CA VAL A 247 10.04 1.50 0.49
C VAL A 247 9.77 3.00 0.38
N ALA A 248 9.20 3.63 1.41
CA ALA A 248 8.82 5.03 1.37
C ALA A 248 10.03 5.96 1.18
N ASP A 249 9.88 7.00 0.34
CA ASP A 249 10.92 8.00 0.09
C ASP A 249 11.44 8.63 1.39
N GLY A 250 12.75 8.85 1.49
CA GLY A 250 13.37 9.39 2.69
C GLY A 250 13.55 8.38 3.83
N CYS A 251 13.09 7.14 3.72
CA CYS A 251 13.41 6.04 4.65
C CYS A 251 14.76 5.37 4.29
N SER A 252 15.80 6.19 4.12
CA SER A 252 17.08 5.76 3.55
C SER A 252 17.99 5.01 4.53
N ASN A 253 17.62 4.94 5.81
CA ASN A 253 18.44 4.37 6.88
C ASN A 253 17.89 3.05 7.47
N ASN A 254 16.81 2.53 6.88
CA ASN A 254 15.98 1.48 7.49
C ASN A 254 16.32 0.07 7.00
N LEU A 255 17.05 -0.08 5.88
CA LEU A 255 17.54 -1.40 5.43
C LEU A 255 18.80 -1.78 6.22
N ARG A 256 18.59 -2.14 7.48
CA ARG A 256 19.62 -2.62 8.40
C ARG A 256 19.53 -4.15 8.43
N LEU A 257 20.63 -4.86 8.21
CA LEU A 257 20.66 -6.33 8.12
C LEU A 257 21.72 -6.94 9.05
N LEU A 258 21.69 -8.28 9.16
CA LEU A 258 22.71 -9.10 9.83
C LEU A 258 22.78 -8.83 11.35
N THR A 259 23.86 -8.24 11.86
CA THR A 259 24.14 -8.14 13.30
C THR A 259 24.07 -6.71 13.82
N ASN A 260 23.49 -6.54 15.01
CA ASN A 260 23.54 -5.30 15.79
C ASN A 260 24.79 -5.18 16.70
N ASN A 261 25.78 -6.05 16.53
CA ASN A 261 27.03 -6.01 17.30
C ASN A 261 27.99 -4.91 16.78
N LEU A 262 27.88 -3.71 17.36
CA LEU A 262 28.72 -2.56 17.00
C LEU A 262 30.23 -2.83 17.08
N ALA A 263 30.67 -3.71 17.99
CA ALA A 263 32.09 -4.03 18.12
C ALA A 263 32.63 -4.78 16.89
N ALA A 264 31.78 -5.61 16.24
CA ALA A 264 32.15 -6.33 15.04
C ALA A 264 32.39 -5.38 13.85
N GLY A 265 31.47 -4.45 13.58
CA GLY A 265 31.65 -3.44 12.52
C GLY A 265 32.86 -2.56 12.75
N ASN A 266 33.03 -2.04 13.97
CA ASN A 266 34.19 -1.21 14.33
C ASN A 266 35.52 -1.94 14.15
N ALA A 267 35.59 -3.22 14.51
CA ALA A 267 36.78 -4.03 14.31
C ALA A 267 37.12 -4.21 12.83
N ILE A 268 36.13 -4.40 11.96
CA ILE A 268 36.34 -4.53 10.51
C ILE A 268 36.84 -3.23 9.91
N ASN A 269 36.20 -2.10 10.25
CA ASN A 269 36.62 -0.77 9.79
C ASN A 269 38.06 -0.45 10.23
N ALA A 270 38.46 -0.87 11.44
CA ALA A 270 39.82 -0.70 11.95
C ALA A 270 40.85 -1.66 11.32
N ALA A 271 40.44 -2.87 10.94
CA ALA A 271 41.32 -3.90 10.39
C ALA A 271 41.75 -3.64 8.95
N LEU A 272 41.08 -2.73 8.23
CA LEU A 272 41.34 -2.45 6.81
C LEU A 272 41.49 -0.93 6.57
N PRO A 273 42.50 -0.28 7.21
CA PRO A 273 42.70 1.15 7.13
C PRO A 273 43.05 1.58 5.70
N GLY A 274 42.45 2.68 5.23
CA GLY A 274 42.69 3.23 3.89
C GLY A 274 41.88 2.57 2.75
N THR A 275 40.93 1.70 3.08
CA THR A 275 39.93 1.21 2.12
C THR A 275 38.70 2.14 2.10
N THR A 276 37.94 2.15 0.99
CA THR A 276 36.67 2.90 0.86
C THR A 276 35.49 2.20 1.56
N MET A 277 35.77 1.24 2.45
CA MET A 277 34.72 0.46 3.11
C MET A 277 34.14 1.27 4.26
N ASP A 278 32.83 1.49 4.20
CA ASP A 278 32.08 2.20 5.23
C ASP A 278 30.96 1.29 5.72
N ILE A 279 31.30 0.39 6.66
CA ILE A 279 30.30 -0.42 7.36
C ILE A 279 29.67 0.48 8.43
N ASP A 280 28.54 1.09 8.09
CA ASP A 280 27.67 1.77 9.02
C ASP A 280 26.83 0.74 9.77
N GLN A 281 27.04 0.65 11.09
CA GLN A 281 26.28 -0.21 11.98
C GLN A 281 25.66 0.58 13.13
N ASN A 282 24.42 0.23 13.47
CA ASN A 282 23.71 0.74 14.64
C ASN A 282 23.11 -0.43 15.45
N GLY A 283 22.26 -0.13 16.43
CA GLY A 283 21.58 -1.13 17.26
C GLY A 283 20.60 -2.05 16.52
N GLU A 284 20.37 -1.84 15.22
CA GLU A 284 19.44 -2.62 14.40
C GLU A 284 20.16 -3.46 13.35
N GLY A 285 21.39 -3.09 12.97
CA GLY A 285 22.18 -3.85 12.01
C GLY A 285 23.16 -3.04 11.19
N THR A 286 23.69 -3.70 10.16
CA THR A 286 24.53 -3.11 9.11
C THR A 286 23.66 -2.48 8.03
N LEU A 287 23.91 -1.22 7.71
CA LEU A 287 23.16 -0.48 6.70
C LEU A 287 23.52 -0.97 5.29
N VAL A 288 22.50 -1.35 4.51
CA VAL A 288 22.56 -1.39 3.05
C VAL A 288 22.02 -0.05 2.54
N ARG A 289 22.81 0.69 1.77
CA ARG A 289 22.46 2.07 1.42
C ARG A 289 21.36 2.13 0.36
N ARG A 290 20.40 3.04 0.51
CA ARG A 290 19.46 3.38 -0.57
C ARG A 290 20.15 4.28 -1.59
N SER A 291 20.21 3.87 -2.84
CA SER A 291 20.55 4.72 -3.97
C SER A 291 19.31 5.46 -4.49
N GLY A 292 19.48 6.40 -5.43
CA GLY A 292 18.34 7.06 -6.06
C GLY A 292 17.42 6.05 -6.75
N ASP A 293 16.11 6.24 -6.59
CA ASP A 293 15.10 5.40 -7.23
C ASP A 293 15.10 5.63 -8.75
N ARG A 294 14.60 4.62 -9.48
CA ARG A 294 14.48 4.62 -10.94
C ARG A 294 13.02 4.83 -11.30
N ASP A 295 12.63 6.09 -11.31
CA ASP A 295 11.30 6.53 -11.71
C ASP A 295 10.98 6.11 -13.16
N ALA A 296 9.71 5.84 -13.43
CA ALA A 296 9.24 5.65 -14.80
C ALA A 296 9.17 6.99 -15.53
N ARG A 297 9.30 6.96 -16.85
CA ARG A 297 9.15 8.14 -17.71
C ARG A 297 7.72 8.70 -17.66
N ASP A 298 7.60 10.00 -17.89
CA ASP A 298 6.28 10.64 -17.94
C ASP A 298 5.40 10.19 -19.13
N GLY A 299 6.04 9.87 -20.27
CA GLY A 299 5.37 9.64 -21.54
C GLY A 299 5.10 8.18 -21.90
N GLY A 300 4.11 7.96 -22.77
CA GLY A 300 3.79 6.63 -23.30
C GLY A 300 2.65 5.92 -22.56
N GLN A 301 1.99 6.61 -21.63
CA GLN A 301 0.85 6.08 -20.90
C GLN A 301 -0.47 6.56 -21.52
N TRP A 302 -1.27 5.63 -22.02
CA TRP A 302 -2.53 5.93 -22.70
C TRP A 302 -3.48 4.75 -22.64
N GLY A 303 -4.76 5.01 -22.86
CA GLY A 303 -5.76 3.96 -22.94
C GLY A 303 -6.96 4.37 -23.77
N VAL A 304 -7.70 3.35 -24.19
CA VAL A 304 -8.98 3.47 -24.86
C VAL A 304 -10.00 2.54 -24.21
N ALA A 305 -11.24 2.99 -24.12
CA ALA A 305 -12.36 2.18 -23.68
C ALA A 305 -13.54 2.33 -24.64
N LEU A 306 -14.32 1.25 -24.78
CA LEU A 306 -15.61 1.24 -25.46
C LEU A 306 -16.65 0.73 -24.46
N ARG A 307 -17.79 1.42 -24.38
CA ARG A 307 -18.95 0.99 -23.58
C ARG A 307 -20.15 0.83 -24.49
N TYR A 308 -20.79 -0.33 -24.41
CA TYR A 308 -21.93 -0.69 -25.24
C TYR A 308 -23.09 -1.14 -24.37
N MET A 309 -24.19 -0.39 -24.41
CA MET A 309 -25.46 -0.78 -23.80
C MET A 309 -26.19 -1.75 -24.75
N PHE A 310 -26.37 -2.99 -24.31
CA PHE A 310 -27.13 -4.00 -25.03
C PHE A 310 -28.55 -4.09 -24.47
N ASP A 311 -29.45 -3.26 -25.01
CA ASP A 311 -30.85 -3.13 -24.56
C ASP A 311 -31.60 -4.46 -24.36
N PRO A 312 -31.46 -5.49 -25.23
CA PRO A 312 -32.20 -6.75 -25.05
C PRO A 312 -31.89 -7.49 -23.74
N LEU A 313 -30.72 -7.25 -23.14
CA LEU A 313 -30.34 -7.81 -21.84
C LEU A 313 -30.37 -6.76 -20.72
N ASN A 314 -30.59 -5.48 -21.05
CA ASN A 314 -30.39 -4.37 -20.12
C ASN A 314 -29.01 -4.45 -19.44
N THR A 315 -27.97 -4.65 -20.27
CA THR A 315 -26.59 -4.90 -19.82
C THR A 315 -25.64 -3.96 -20.54
N GLU A 316 -24.81 -3.25 -19.77
CA GLU A 316 -23.65 -2.53 -20.31
C GLU A 316 -22.47 -3.48 -20.41
N PHE A 317 -21.78 -3.50 -21.55
CA PHE A 317 -20.51 -4.16 -21.75
C PHE A 317 -19.40 -3.14 -21.94
N GLY A 318 -18.28 -3.31 -21.24
CA GLY A 318 -17.07 -2.51 -21.40
C GLY A 318 -15.94 -3.30 -22.05
N ALA A 319 -15.18 -2.67 -22.94
CA ALA A 319 -13.92 -3.20 -23.46
C ALA A 319 -12.81 -2.16 -23.32
N TYR A 320 -11.64 -2.58 -22.85
CA TYR A 320 -10.58 -1.68 -22.41
C TYR A 320 -9.21 -2.13 -22.95
N PHE A 321 -8.40 -1.17 -23.34
CA PHE A 321 -6.97 -1.36 -23.56
C PHE A 321 -6.19 -0.18 -22.97
N MET A 322 -5.07 -0.46 -22.30
CA MET A 322 -4.14 0.59 -21.89
C MET A 322 -2.69 0.12 -21.89
N ASN A 323 -1.77 1.04 -22.18
CA ASN A 323 -0.36 0.94 -21.85
C ASN A 323 -0.08 1.89 -20.68
N TYR A 324 0.50 1.39 -19.58
CA TYR A 324 0.79 2.19 -18.40
C TYR A 324 2.14 1.80 -17.77
N HIS A 325 2.65 2.61 -16.86
CA HIS A 325 3.86 2.29 -16.09
C HIS A 325 3.49 1.95 -14.66
N SER A 326 4.24 1.04 -14.03
CA SER A 326 3.94 0.66 -12.65
C SER A 326 3.89 1.90 -11.75
N ARG A 327 2.84 1.99 -10.95
CA ARG A 327 2.72 2.99 -9.88
C ARG A 327 3.23 2.41 -8.55
N ALA A 328 3.27 1.09 -8.46
CA ALA A 328 3.83 0.38 -7.31
C ALA A 328 5.36 0.28 -7.43
N PRO A 329 6.10 0.53 -6.33
CA PRO A 329 7.55 0.37 -6.29
C PRO A 329 7.96 -1.10 -6.25
N PHE A 330 9.08 -1.43 -6.91
CA PHE A 330 9.73 -2.73 -6.80
C PHE A 330 11.14 -2.59 -6.23
N LEU A 331 11.47 -3.38 -5.21
CA LEU A 331 12.78 -3.34 -4.55
C LEU A 331 13.80 -4.12 -5.36
N SER A 332 14.85 -3.43 -5.79
CA SER A 332 15.99 -3.98 -6.51
C SER A 332 17.30 -3.68 -5.80
N VAL A 333 18.35 -4.44 -6.12
CA VAL A 333 19.63 -4.37 -5.43
C VAL A 333 20.79 -4.25 -6.41
N THR A 334 21.84 -3.55 -5.99
CA THR A 334 23.13 -3.50 -6.69
C THR A 334 24.18 -4.15 -5.80
N ALA A 335 24.85 -5.17 -6.35
CA ALA A 335 25.94 -5.84 -5.65
C ALA A 335 27.22 -4.98 -5.67
N PRO A 336 28.09 -5.09 -4.65
CA PRO A 336 29.36 -4.38 -4.65
C PRO A 336 30.26 -4.85 -5.80
N SER A 337 31.26 -4.04 -6.15
CA SER A 337 32.22 -4.38 -7.20
C SER A 337 33.07 -5.62 -6.86
N GLN A 338 33.64 -6.25 -7.87
CA GLN A 338 34.53 -7.41 -7.69
C GLN A 338 35.71 -7.14 -6.75
N SER A 339 36.26 -5.91 -6.77
CA SER A 339 37.35 -5.53 -5.86
C SER A 339 36.92 -5.54 -4.40
N LEU A 340 35.68 -5.13 -4.10
CA LEU A 340 35.12 -5.21 -2.75
C LEU A 340 34.93 -6.66 -2.29
N TYR A 341 34.48 -7.57 -3.15
CA TYR A 341 34.42 -9.00 -2.81
C TYR A 341 35.80 -9.59 -2.47
N ASN A 342 36.85 -9.19 -3.20
CA ASN A 342 38.22 -9.63 -2.91
C ASN A 342 38.71 -9.13 -1.54
N VAL A 343 38.28 -7.93 -1.13
CA VAL A 343 38.58 -7.38 0.21
C VAL A 343 37.76 -8.09 1.28
N ALA A 344 36.45 -8.26 1.06
CA ALA A 344 35.56 -9.01 1.95
C ALA A 344 36.08 -10.44 2.21
N GLY A 345 36.66 -11.09 1.19
CA GLY A 345 37.28 -12.41 1.35
C GLY A 345 38.38 -12.48 2.42
N ARG A 346 39.01 -11.35 2.77
CA ARG A 346 40.08 -11.25 3.79
C ARG A 346 39.54 -11.13 5.21
N THR A 347 38.25 -10.84 5.39
CA THR A 347 37.64 -10.62 6.71
C THR A 347 37.08 -11.89 7.34
N GLY A 348 37.27 -13.06 6.71
CA GLY A 348 36.80 -14.34 7.23
C GLY A 348 35.29 -14.34 7.43
N ALA A 349 34.83 -14.81 8.60
CA ALA A 349 33.39 -14.91 8.91
C ALA A 349 32.61 -13.58 8.79
N ALA A 350 33.30 -12.43 8.82
CA ALA A 350 32.70 -11.11 8.66
C ALA A 350 32.47 -10.67 7.20
N ALA A 351 32.88 -11.46 6.19
CA ALA A 351 32.74 -11.11 4.78
C ALA A 351 31.31 -10.68 4.36
N PRO A 352 30.21 -11.31 4.84
CA PRO A 352 28.86 -10.85 4.54
C PRO A 352 28.55 -9.42 5.00
N LEU A 353 29.13 -8.97 6.12
CA LEU A 353 28.94 -7.60 6.62
C LEU A 353 29.58 -6.58 5.68
N VAL A 354 30.76 -6.90 5.15
CA VAL A 354 31.44 -6.07 4.15
C VAL A 354 30.63 -5.99 2.87
N VAL A 355 30.08 -7.11 2.40
CA VAL A 355 29.25 -7.16 1.20
C VAL A 355 27.98 -6.33 1.41
N ALA A 356 27.20 -6.60 2.45
CA ALA A 356 25.96 -5.86 2.73
C ALA A 356 26.21 -4.36 2.91
N GLY A 357 27.21 -3.98 3.71
CA GLY A 357 27.58 -2.59 3.97
C GLY A 357 28.08 -1.82 2.76
N ASN A 358 28.38 -2.48 1.63
CA ASN A 358 28.80 -1.86 0.38
C ASN A 358 27.90 -2.22 -0.81
N SER A 359 26.81 -2.93 -0.57
CA SER A 359 25.69 -3.05 -1.51
C SER A 359 24.82 -1.80 -1.44
N SER A 360 23.99 -1.61 -2.46
CA SER A 360 22.89 -0.65 -2.42
C SER A 360 21.58 -1.27 -2.86
N TYR A 361 20.47 -0.59 -2.55
CA TYR A 361 19.15 -0.92 -3.05
C TYR A 361 18.46 0.33 -3.60
N PHE A 362 17.49 0.15 -4.49
CA PHE A 362 16.68 1.23 -5.06
C PHE A 362 15.27 0.70 -5.35
N MET A 363 14.29 1.61 -5.38
CA MET A 363 12.98 1.30 -5.95
C MET A 363 13.02 1.53 -7.46
N GLU A 364 12.42 0.63 -8.24
CA GLU A 364 12.19 0.86 -9.67
C GLU A 364 10.72 0.64 -10.04
N TYR A 365 10.30 1.32 -11.11
CA TYR A 365 8.91 1.34 -11.57
C TYR A 365 8.82 0.83 -13.01
N PRO A 366 8.53 -0.47 -13.22
CA PRO A 366 8.58 -1.07 -14.55
C PRO A 366 7.63 -0.41 -15.54
N GLU A 367 8.15 -0.02 -16.70
CA GLU A 367 7.40 0.66 -17.76
C GLU A 367 6.62 -0.30 -18.66
N ASP A 368 5.80 0.26 -19.56
CA ASP A 368 5.13 -0.43 -20.67
C ASP A 368 4.35 -1.71 -20.30
N ILE A 369 3.51 -1.62 -19.27
CA ILE A 369 2.57 -2.68 -18.88
C ILE A 369 1.32 -2.56 -19.75
N HIS A 370 1.00 -3.61 -20.49
CA HIS A 370 -0.20 -3.69 -21.31
C HIS A 370 -1.33 -4.33 -20.51
N LEU A 371 -2.54 -3.79 -20.62
CA LEU A 371 -3.75 -4.33 -20.01
C LEU A 371 -4.87 -4.39 -21.03
N TYR A 372 -5.48 -5.57 -21.14
CA TYR A 372 -6.71 -5.82 -21.89
C TYR A 372 -7.82 -6.12 -20.89
N GLY A 373 -8.95 -5.44 -20.98
CA GLY A 373 -10.06 -5.58 -20.04
C GLY A 373 -11.38 -5.81 -20.74
N LEU A 374 -12.25 -6.60 -20.13
CA LEU A 374 -13.68 -6.68 -20.47
C LEU A 374 -14.49 -6.56 -19.19
N SER A 375 -15.61 -5.84 -19.22
CA SER A 375 -16.54 -5.75 -18.10
C SER A 375 -17.98 -5.92 -18.55
N PHE A 376 -18.85 -6.24 -17.61
CA PHE A 376 -20.29 -6.14 -17.77
C PHE A 376 -20.95 -5.61 -16.50
N SER A 377 -22.09 -4.95 -16.64
CA SER A 377 -22.93 -4.51 -15.54
C SER A 377 -24.41 -4.66 -15.93
N THR A 378 -25.20 -5.31 -15.08
CA THR A 378 -26.61 -5.61 -15.33
C THR A 378 -27.42 -5.62 -14.04
N THR A 379 -28.74 -5.60 -14.16
CA THR A 379 -29.68 -5.80 -13.06
C THR A 379 -30.48 -7.07 -13.30
N LEU A 380 -30.35 -8.04 -12.39
CA LEU A 380 -31.10 -9.30 -12.45
C LEU A 380 -32.60 -9.07 -12.21
N PRO A 381 -33.49 -9.98 -12.68
CA PRO A 381 -34.93 -9.88 -12.42
C PRO A 381 -35.31 -9.85 -10.93
N THR A 382 -34.43 -10.29 -10.04
CA THR A 382 -34.58 -10.22 -8.58
C THR A 382 -34.34 -8.82 -8.02
N GLY A 383 -33.89 -7.85 -8.82
CA GLY A 383 -33.44 -6.53 -8.36
C GLY A 383 -31.98 -6.49 -7.88
N THR A 384 -31.25 -7.60 -8.01
CA THR A 384 -29.81 -7.65 -7.69
C THR A 384 -29.01 -6.98 -8.80
N ALA A 385 -28.21 -5.97 -8.46
CA ALA A 385 -27.20 -5.43 -9.37
C ALA A 385 -26.02 -6.41 -9.42
N TRP A 386 -25.63 -6.80 -10.63
CA TRP A 386 -24.54 -7.74 -10.87
C TRP A 386 -23.57 -7.15 -11.88
N SER A 387 -22.32 -6.99 -11.45
CA SER A 387 -21.23 -6.55 -12.31
C SER A 387 -20.06 -7.53 -12.25
N GLY A 388 -19.23 -7.51 -13.29
CA GLY A 388 -18.01 -8.28 -13.30
C GLY A 388 -17.04 -7.82 -14.36
N GLU A 389 -15.77 -8.13 -14.14
CA GLU A 389 -14.69 -7.77 -15.05
C GLU A 389 -13.59 -8.82 -15.08
N VAL A 390 -12.91 -8.88 -16.22
CA VAL A 390 -11.69 -9.63 -16.42
C VAL A 390 -10.63 -8.72 -17.00
N SER A 391 -9.43 -8.77 -16.44
CA SER A 391 -8.25 -8.07 -16.96
C SER A 391 -7.12 -9.05 -17.23
N TYR A 392 -6.48 -8.93 -18.38
CA TYR A 392 -5.28 -9.68 -18.76
C TYR A 392 -4.11 -8.73 -18.99
N ARG A 393 -2.99 -9.03 -18.34
CA ARG A 393 -1.73 -8.33 -18.51
C ARG A 393 -0.66 -9.33 -18.95
N PRO A 394 -0.19 -9.30 -20.20
CA PRO A 394 0.80 -10.27 -20.68
C PRO A 394 2.20 -10.06 -20.08
N ASN A 395 2.48 -8.90 -19.47
CA ASN A 395 3.84 -8.50 -19.10
C ASN A 395 3.92 -7.73 -17.78
N ALA A 396 3.05 -8.05 -16.81
CA ALA A 396 2.99 -7.41 -15.51
C ALA A 396 4.19 -7.79 -14.62
N PRO A 397 4.79 -6.84 -13.87
CA PRO A 397 5.87 -7.15 -12.94
C PRO A 397 5.36 -7.85 -11.67
N VAL A 398 6.05 -8.91 -11.25
CA VAL A 398 5.83 -9.60 -9.98
C VAL A 398 7.12 -9.53 -9.15
N GLN A 399 7.02 -9.02 -7.93
CA GLN A 399 8.15 -8.79 -7.02
C GLN A 399 8.78 -10.14 -6.63
N LEU A 400 10.07 -10.29 -6.92
CA LEU A 400 10.89 -11.38 -6.41
C LEU A 400 11.01 -11.25 -4.90
N ASN A 401 11.12 -12.38 -4.21
CA ASN A 401 11.29 -12.39 -2.77
C ASN A 401 12.51 -11.56 -2.36
N THR A 402 12.30 -10.60 -1.47
CA THR A 402 13.34 -9.65 -1.06
C THR A 402 14.44 -10.31 -0.25
N THR A 403 14.12 -11.34 0.53
CA THR A 403 15.14 -12.16 1.23
C THR A 403 16.08 -12.84 0.25
N ASP A 404 15.56 -13.45 -0.83
CA ASP A 404 16.38 -14.04 -1.89
C ASP A 404 17.21 -13.00 -2.65
N LEU A 405 16.64 -11.83 -2.93
CA LEU A 405 17.37 -10.73 -3.56
C LEU A 405 18.57 -10.30 -2.70
N LEU A 406 18.36 -10.11 -1.40
CA LEU A 406 19.43 -9.68 -0.48
C LEU A 406 20.49 -10.78 -0.27
N PHE A 407 20.09 -12.04 -0.08
CA PHE A 407 21.03 -13.15 0.05
C PHE A 407 21.78 -13.49 -1.25
N SER A 408 21.24 -13.13 -2.42
CA SER A 408 21.97 -13.32 -3.68
C SER A 408 23.29 -12.56 -3.71
N GLY A 409 23.38 -11.45 -2.99
CA GLY A 409 24.60 -10.65 -2.87
C GLY A 409 25.74 -11.36 -2.16
N VAL A 410 25.49 -12.34 -1.28
CA VAL A 410 26.60 -13.06 -0.60
C VAL A 410 27.10 -14.27 -1.39
N GLY A 411 26.35 -14.72 -2.41
CA GLY A 411 26.71 -15.85 -3.28
C GLY A 411 28.12 -15.78 -3.88
N PRO A 412 28.54 -14.65 -4.47
CA PRO A 412 29.86 -14.50 -5.07
C PRO A 412 31.05 -14.72 -4.11
N LEU A 413 30.85 -14.67 -2.78
CA LEU A 413 31.91 -14.98 -1.82
C LEU A 413 32.42 -16.43 -1.95
N ALA A 414 31.55 -17.37 -2.34
CA ALA A 414 31.95 -18.76 -2.54
C ALA A 414 33.01 -18.92 -3.64
N ALA A 415 33.03 -18.03 -4.64
CA ALA A 415 34.07 -18.03 -5.67
C ALA A 415 35.41 -17.47 -5.17
N ILE A 416 35.39 -16.60 -4.13
CA ILE A 416 36.61 -16.03 -3.53
C ILE A 416 37.35 -17.06 -2.67
N ASN A 417 36.61 -17.82 -1.87
CA ASN A 417 37.18 -18.92 -1.09
C ASN A 417 36.13 -20.05 -0.96
N PRO A 418 36.22 -21.09 -1.82
CA PRO A 418 35.23 -22.17 -1.87
C PRO A 418 35.14 -23.01 -0.59
N VAL A 419 36.15 -22.96 0.27
CA VAL A 419 36.16 -23.69 1.55
C VAL A 419 35.55 -22.84 2.65
N ALA A 420 36.02 -21.60 2.81
CA ALA A 420 35.57 -20.72 3.89
C ALA A 420 34.13 -20.21 3.71
N TYR A 421 33.68 -20.07 2.45
CA TYR A 421 32.39 -19.47 2.10
C TYR A 421 31.45 -20.45 1.38
N ALA A 422 31.70 -21.76 1.51
CA ALA A 422 30.90 -22.80 0.86
C ALA A 422 29.40 -22.65 1.14
N ALA A 423 29.04 -22.30 2.38
CA ALA A 423 27.66 -22.13 2.82
C ALA A 423 26.92 -20.95 2.17
N TYR A 424 27.65 -19.99 1.56
CA TYR A 424 27.05 -18.84 0.89
C TYR A 424 26.79 -19.08 -0.59
N GLY A 425 27.43 -20.08 -1.23
CA GLY A 425 27.31 -20.32 -2.68
C GLY A 425 25.90 -20.69 -3.16
N ASN A 426 25.01 -21.04 -2.23
CA ASN A 426 23.61 -21.41 -2.41
C ASN A 426 22.71 -20.69 -1.39
N ALA A 427 23.14 -19.54 -0.87
CA ALA A 427 22.35 -18.74 0.08
C ALA A 427 21.07 -18.15 -0.54
N SER A 428 20.96 -18.16 -1.88
CA SER A 428 19.79 -17.74 -2.62
C SER A 428 19.62 -18.60 -3.87
N VAL A 429 18.37 -18.73 -4.33
CA VAL A 429 18.05 -19.28 -5.66
C VAL A 429 18.33 -18.27 -6.77
N LEU A 430 18.45 -16.98 -6.42
CA LEU A 430 18.84 -15.91 -7.32
C LEU A 430 20.36 -15.72 -7.30
N GLN A 431 20.90 -15.15 -8.38
CA GLN A 431 22.34 -14.95 -8.56
C GLN A 431 22.63 -13.48 -8.83
N ALA A 432 23.40 -12.85 -7.95
CA ALA A 432 23.91 -11.50 -8.17
C ALA A 432 25.23 -11.55 -8.94
N THR A 433 25.45 -10.57 -9.82
CA THR A 433 26.74 -10.37 -10.48
C THR A 433 27.49 -9.23 -9.78
N PRO A 434 28.78 -9.38 -9.43
CA PRO A 434 29.57 -8.30 -8.83
C PRO A 434 29.52 -6.99 -9.64
N GLY A 435 29.15 -5.89 -9.00
CA GLY A 435 28.97 -4.56 -9.60
C GLY A 435 27.73 -4.43 -10.49
N GLY A 436 26.94 -5.50 -10.64
CA GLY A 436 25.72 -5.52 -11.44
C GLY A 436 24.47 -5.27 -10.61
N ASP A 437 23.44 -4.81 -11.29
CA ASP A 437 22.08 -4.75 -10.76
C ASP A 437 21.41 -6.11 -10.85
N LEU A 438 20.64 -6.44 -9.82
CA LEU A 438 19.65 -7.50 -9.85
C LEU A 438 18.26 -6.85 -9.73
N HIS A 439 17.55 -6.82 -10.86
CA HIS A 439 16.18 -6.33 -10.91
C HIS A 439 15.27 -7.19 -10.04
N GLY A 440 14.46 -6.52 -9.23
CA GLY A 440 13.63 -7.08 -8.18
C GLY A 440 12.33 -7.71 -8.65
N TYR A 441 12.11 -7.80 -9.95
CA TYR A 441 10.87 -8.32 -10.52
C TYR A 441 11.16 -9.18 -11.74
N ARG A 442 10.21 -10.06 -12.04
CA ARG A 442 10.11 -10.69 -13.36
C ARG A 442 8.74 -10.39 -13.94
N ARG A 443 8.67 -10.22 -15.26
CA ARG A 443 7.40 -10.02 -15.96
C ARG A 443 6.68 -11.36 -16.10
N LYS A 444 5.40 -11.36 -15.78
CA LYS A 444 4.50 -12.52 -15.84
C LYS A 444 3.21 -12.14 -16.52
N GLU A 445 2.54 -13.16 -17.04
CA GLU A 445 1.17 -13.04 -17.48
C GLU A 445 0.27 -13.05 -16.24
N ILE A 446 -0.65 -12.08 -16.12
CA ILE A 446 -1.60 -12.01 -15.01
C ILE A 446 -3.00 -11.88 -15.58
N THR A 447 -3.87 -12.84 -15.25
CA THR A 447 -5.31 -12.76 -15.49
C THR A 447 -6.01 -12.57 -14.16
N GLN A 448 -6.80 -11.52 -14.02
CA GLN A 448 -7.64 -11.27 -12.85
C GLN A 448 -9.09 -11.23 -13.28
N PHE A 449 -9.93 -12.03 -12.63
CA PHE A 449 -11.38 -12.01 -12.77
C PHE A 449 -12.00 -11.57 -11.45
N GLN A 450 -13.01 -10.72 -11.51
CA GLN A 450 -13.79 -10.37 -10.34
C GLN A 450 -15.24 -10.06 -10.66
N THR A 451 -16.11 -10.28 -9.68
CA THR A 451 -17.54 -10.05 -9.82
C THR A 451 -18.16 -9.59 -8.52
N THR A 452 -19.01 -8.57 -8.62
CA THR A 452 -19.72 -7.96 -7.50
C THR A 452 -21.22 -8.16 -7.64
N LEU A 453 -21.86 -8.52 -6.54
CA LEU A 453 -23.31 -8.54 -6.40
C LEU A 453 -23.74 -7.55 -5.31
N THR A 454 -24.69 -6.69 -5.63
CA THR A 454 -25.33 -5.80 -4.66
C THR A 454 -26.83 -6.07 -4.63
N HIS A 455 -27.37 -6.29 -3.44
CA HIS A 455 -28.80 -6.51 -3.24
C HIS A 455 -29.32 -5.70 -2.06
N PHE A 456 -30.58 -5.26 -2.18
CA PHE A 456 -31.29 -4.53 -1.15
C PHE A 456 -32.40 -5.40 -0.57
N PHE A 457 -32.45 -5.49 0.75
CA PHE A 457 -33.54 -6.13 1.47
C PHE A 457 -34.27 -5.08 2.30
N ASP A 458 -35.57 -4.95 2.10
CA ASP A 458 -36.35 -3.98 2.86
C ASP A 458 -36.76 -4.56 4.22
N GLN A 459 -36.91 -3.69 5.22
CA GLN A 459 -37.50 -4.00 6.53
C GLN A 459 -36.78 -5.13 7.30
N VAL A 460 -35.45 -5.11 7.33
CA VAL A 460 -34.64 -6.12 8.03
C VAL A 460 -34.21 -5.62 9.41
N MET A 461 -34.54 -6.38 10.45
CA MET A 461 -34.16 -6.07 11.85
C MET A 461 -34.63 -4.69 12.34
N GLY A 462 -35.71 -4.16 11.77
CA GLY A 462 -36.22 -2.82 12.08
C GLY A 462 -35.52 -1.68 11.32
N ALA A 463 -34.50 -1.97 10.52
CA ALA A 463 -33.95 -1.03 9.55
C ALA A 463 -34.93 -0.88 8.39
N GLU A 464 -34.95 0.29 7.76
CA GLU A 464 -35.73 0.49 6.53
C GLU A 464 -35.17 -0.35 5.39
N ARG A 465 -33.84 -0.46 5.32
CA ARG A 465 -33.13 -1.22 4.29
C ARG A 465 -31.86 -1.86 4.83
N LEU A 466 -31.57 -3.07 4.36
CA LEU A 466 -30.27 -3.73 4.44
C LEU A 466 -29.68 -3.77 3.03
N THR A 467 -28.51 -3.15 2.85
CA THR A 467 -27.69 -3.30 1.64
C THR A 467 -26.66 -4.39 1.87
N LEU A 468 -26.65 -5.42 1.02
CA LEU A 468 -25.64 -6.45 1.01
C LEU A 468 -24.82 -6.34 -0.29
N VAL A 469 -23.51 -6.17 -0.13
CA VAL A 469 -22.54 -6.16 -1.24
C VAL A 469 -21.57 -7.31 -1.03
N GLY A 470 -21.35 -8.12 -2.06
CA GLY A 470 -20.35 -9.18 -2.05
C GLY A 470 -19.53 -9.15 -3.32
N GLU A 471 -18.23 -9.33 -3.20
CA GLU A 471 -17.30 -9.43 -4.33
C GLU A 471 -16.41 -10.65 -4.18
N VAL A 472 -16.20 -11.36 -5.28
CA VAL A 472 -15.24 -12.47 -5.39
C VAL A 472 -14.20 -12.11 -6.41
N GLY A 473 -12.92 -12.32 -6.09
CA GLY A 473 -11.80 -12.08 -6.99
C GLY A 473 -10.90 -13.31 -7.10
N VAL A 474 -10.46 -13.60 -8.32
CA VAL A 474 -9.52 -14.69 -8.65
C VAL A 474 -8.40 -14.10 -9.49
N VAL A 475 -7.16 -14.42 -9.13
CA VAL A 475 -5.99 -14.06 -9.93
C VAL A 475 -5.20 -15.30 -10.30
N HIS A 476 -4.81 -15.37 -11.56
CA HIS A 476 -3.93 -16.38 -12.11
C HIS A 476 -2.65 -15.73 -12.65
N VAL A 477 -1.50 -16.22 -12.20
CA VAL A 477 -0.16 -15.80 -12.66
C VAL A 477 0.41 -16.90 -13.56
N GLY A 478 0.43 -16.61 -14.86
CA GLY A 478 0.98 -17.49 -15.89
C GLY A 478 2.51 -17.48 -15.92
N GLY A 479 3.10 -18.63 -16.23
CA GLY A 479 4.55 -18.78 -16.39
C GLY A 479 5.35 -18.55 -15.12
N LEU A 480 4.78 -18.79 -13.94
CA LEU A 480 5.48 -18.70 -12.66
C LEU A 480 6.61 -19.74 -12.60
N ASP A 481 7.82 -19.33 -12.22
CA ASP A 481 8.97 -20.24 -12.09
C ASP A 481 8.75 -21.23 -10.94
N SER A 482 9.50 -22.33 -10.97
CA SER A 482 9.57 -23.22 -9.81
C SER A 482 10.27 -22.53 -8.63
N THR A 483 9.90 -22.89 -7.40
CA THR A 483 10.50 -22.28 -6.19
C THR A 483 12.00 -22.53 -6.05
N SER A 484 12.55 -23.54 -6.76
CA SER A 484 14.00 -23.78 -6.84
C SER A 484 14.74 -22.88 -7.82
N GLU A 485 14.04 -22.12 -8.67
CA GLU A 485 14.62 -21.20 -9.65
C GLU A 485 14.40 -19.74 -9.27
N ALA A 486 13.19 -19.37 -8.85
CA ALA A 486 12.86 -18.05 -8.35
C ALA A 486 11.60 -18.08 -7.48
N ARG A 487 11.60 -17.26 -6.44
CA ARG A 487 10.47 -17.10 -5.53
C ARG A 487 10.01 -15.65 -5.51
N TYR A 488 8.74 -15.45 -5.19
CA TYR A 488 8.06 -14.17 -5.36
C TYR A 488 7.26 -13.83 -4.10
N GLY A 489 7.23 -12.55 -3.74
CA GLY A 489 6.57 -12.07 -2.54
C GLY A 489 7.18 -12.63 -1.25
N ARG A 490 6.34 -12.81 -0.23
CA ARG A 490 6.67 -13.18 1.15
C ARG A 490 7.49 -12.14 1.90
N ASP A 491 6.97 -11.74 3.06
CA ASP A 491 7.60 -10.76 3.92
C ASP A 491 8.98 -11.27 4.43
N PRO A 492 10.03 -10.43 4.44
CA PRO A 492 11.34 -10.84 4.90
C PRO A 492 11.41 -11.24 6.37
N VAL A 493 10.41 -10.86 7.19
CA VAL A 493 10.32 -11.30 8.60
C VAL A 493 10.28 -12.82 8.75
N TYR A 494 9.77 -13.53 7.74
CA TYR A 494 9.73 -14.99 7.71
C TYR A 494 11.04 -15.63 7.21
N GLY A 495 12.02 -14.85 6.77
CA GLY A 495 13.34 -15.33 6.34
C GLY A 495 13.32 -16.13 5.03
N PRO A 496 14.42 -16.86 4.73
CA PRO A 496 14.56 -17.64 3.50
C PRO A 496 13.70 -18.90 3.53
N GLY A 497 13.30 -19.38 2.35
CA GLY A 497 12.65 -20.70 2.21
C GLY A 497 13.69 -21.83 2.06
N PRO A 498 13.26 -23.02 1.62
CA PRO A 498 14.15 -24.14 1.32
C PRO A 498 15.24 -23.69 0.36
N LEU A 499 16.48 -24.06 0.66
CA LEU A 499 17.64 -23.80 -0.17
C LEU A 499 18.38 -25.12 -0.39
N PRO A 500 19.04 -25.32 -1.55
CA PRO A 500 19.87 -26.50 -1.78
C PRO A 500 20.86 -26.68 -0.64
N ALA A 501 21.16 -27.90 -0.22
CA ALA A 501 22.15 -28.15 0.82
C ALA A 501 23.58 -27.93 0.32
N THR A 502 24.47 -27.41 1.16
CA THR A 502 25.93 -27.40 0.91
C THR A 502 26.57 -28.59 1.60
N GLY A 503 26.80 -29.68 0.87
CA GLY A 503 27.24 -30.93 1.49
C GLY A 503 26.19 -31.46 2.47
N SER A 504 26.52 -31.55 3.76
CA SER A 504 25.59 -31.94 4.82
C SER A 504 24.86 -30.77 5.50
N VAL A 505 25.11 -29.53 5.07
CA VAL A 505 24.55 -28.32 5.70
C VAL A 505 23.17 -28.02 5.10
N ASN A 506 22.14 -27.97 5.95
CA ASN A 506 20.86 -27.35 5.59
C ASN A 506 21.04 -25.83 5.57
N THR A 507 21.09 -25.25 4.37
CA THR A 507 21.44 -23.84 4.17
C THR A 507 20.42 -22.89 4.76
N CYS A 508 19.11 -23.16 4.64
CA CYS A 508 18.07 -22.31 5.27
C CYS A 508 18.26 -22.24 6.79
N ARG A 509 18.40 -23.41 7.44
CA ARG A 509 18.67 -23.49 8.88
C ARG A 509 19.97 -22.79 9.26
N ALA A 510 21.03 -22.93 8.46
CA ALA A 510 22.32 -22.31 8.72
C ALA A 510 22.23 -20.78 8.66
N LEU A 511 21.57 -20.23 7.63
CA LEU A 511 21.36 -18.78 7.51
C LEU A 511 20.54 -18.24 8.68
N ASN A 512 19.43 -18.87 9.03
CA ASN A 512 18.62 -18.48 10.19
C ASN A 512 19.43 -18.53 11.49
N GLN A 513 20.25 -19.57 11.68
CA GLN A 513 21.15 -19.67 12.83
C GLN A 513 22.14 -18.50 12.87
N THR A 514 22.71 -18.09 11.73
CA THR A 514 23.63 -16.95 11.67
C THR A 514 22.93 -15.61 11.94
N THR A 515 21.71 -15.41 11.44
CA THR A 515 20.91 -14.21 11.71
C THR A 515 20.61 -14.09 13.20
N ILE A 516 20.08 -15.15 13.83
CA ILE A 516 19.73 -15.15 15.26
C ILE A 516 20.98 -15.01 16.13
N ALA A 517 22.06 -15.74 15.83
CA ALA A 517 23.31 -15.63 16.58
C ALA A 517 24.00 -14.25 16.44
N GLY A 518 23.65 -13.50 15.39
CA GLY A 518 24.09 -12.12 15.19
C GLY A 518 23.38 -11.11 16.09
N ALA A 519 22.26 -11.45 16.72
CA ALA A 519 21.49 -10.54 17.55
C ALA A 519 22.03 -10.48 18.99
N VAL A 520 22.72 -9.40 19.33
CA VAL A 520 23.18 -9.14 20.71
C VAL A 520 21.98 -8.80 21.59
N GLY A 521 21.83 -9.53 22.69
CA GLY A 521 20.74 -9.32 23.65
C GLY A 521 19.49 -10.16 23.38
N ASN A 522 19.50 -10.98 22.33
CA ASN A 522 18.42 -11.91 22.00
C ASN A 522 18.98 -13.29 21.66
N ASN A 523 18.43 -14.35 22.27
CA ASN A 523 18.86 -15.73 22.04
C ASN A 523 17.66 -16.64 21.74
N ASP A 524 16.60 -16.10 21.14
CA ASP A 524 15.43 -16.89 20.77
C ASP A 524 15.65 -17.64 19.43
N TYR A 525 15.73 -18.97 19.51
CA TYR A 525 15.90 -19.86 18.36
C TYR A 525 14.62 -20.59 17.96
N THR A 526 13.43 -20.19 18.45
CA THR A 526 12.18 -20.89 18.13
C THR A 526 11.85 -20.86 16.64
N ASN A 527 12.24 -19.80 15.92
CA ASN A 527 11.94 -19.61 14.50
C ASN A 527 13.04 -20.15 13.56
N LEU A 528 13.91 -21.03 14.07
CA LEU A 528 15.10 -21.48 13.32
C LEU A 528 14.76 -22.21 12.01
N THR A 529 13.68 -22.99 12.00
CA THR A 529 13.28 -23.80 10.84
C THR A 529 11.81 -23.68 10.45
N THR A 530 11.02 -22.89 11.19
CA THR A 530 9.55 -22.83 11.02
C THR A 530 9.16 -22.45 9.60
N ASN A 531 9.84 -21.45 9.02
CA ASN A 531 9.50 -20.90 7.70
C ASN A 531 10.47 -21.36 6.59
N CYS A 532 11.26 -22.41 6.85
CA CYS A 532 12.04 -23.10 5.82
C CYS A 532 11.13 -24.01 4.97
N THR A 533 10.01 -23.45 4.45
CA THR A 533 9.04 -24.11 3.58
C THR A 533 8.81 -23.30 2.30
N ASP A 534 8.26 -23.95 1.28
CA ASP A 534 7.88 -23.32 0.00
C ASP A 534 6.54 -22.55 0.10
N ASP A 535 5.99 -22.40 1.30
CA ASP A 535 4.74 -21.67 1.54
C ASP A 535 5.00 -20.16 1.73
N GLY A 536 3.94 -19.36 1.61
CA GLY A 536 4.00 -17.90 1.74
C GLY A 536 4.45 -17.15 0.49
N TYR A 537 4.95 -17.87 -0.53
CA TYR A 537 5.33 -17.30 -1.83
C TYR A 537 4.15 -17.26 -2.79
N VAL A 538 4.19 -16.35 -3.77
CA VAL A 538 3.14 -16.21 -4.80
C VAL A 538 2.84 -17.57 -5.43
N THR A 539 1.55 -17.90 -5.53
CA THR A 539 1.06 -19.12 -6.17
C THR A 539 0.51 -18.82 -7.56
N ALA A 540 0.46 -19.85 -8.41
CA ALA A 540 -0.08 -19.70 -9.77
C ALA A 540 -1.54 -19.24 -9.78
N THR A 541 -2.35 -19.65 -8.80
CA THR A 541 -3.73 -19.18 -8.64
C THR A 541 -3.96 -18.80 -7.19
N SER A 542 -4.62 -17.65 -6.99
CA SER A 542 -5.06 -17.17 -5.68
C SER A 542 -6.46 -16.57 -5.78
N TRP A 543 -7.25 -16.64 -4.71
CA TRP A 543 -8.59 -16.08 -4.68
C TRP A 543 -9.06 -15.72 -3.28
N GLY A 544 -10.01 -14.79 -3.23
CA GLY A 544 -10.63 -14.33 -2.01
C GLY A 544 -12.00 -13.71 -2.26
N TYR A 545 -12.67 -13.34 -1.17
CA TYR A 545 -13.92 -12.60 -1.24
C TYR A 545 -13.97 -11.49 -0.20
N ARG A 546 -14.81 -10.50 -0.49
CA ARG A 546 -15.14 -9.36 0.36
C ARG A 546 -16.65 -9.26 0.47
N ALA A 547 -17.16 -8.94 1.64
CA ALA A 547 -18.59 -8.74 1.84
C ALA A 547 -18.82 -7.56 2.78
N ARG A 548 -19.88 -6.79 2.52
CA ARG A 548 -20.30 -5.67 3.37
C ARG A 548 -21.82 -5.67 3.51
N ALA A 549 -22.28 -5.55 4.75
CA ALA A 549 -23.67 -5.38 5.11
C ALA A 549 -23.86 -4.02 5.77
N ILE A 550 -24.87 -3.25 5.34
CA ILE A 550 -25.18 -1.91 5.85
C ILE A 550 -26.68 -1.83 6.12
N TRP A 551 -27.05 -1.51 7.35
CA TRP A 551 -28.45 -1.27 7.73
C TRP A 551 -28.72 0.23 7.77
N ASP A 552 -29.75 0.69 7.07
CA ASP A 552 -30.19 2.09 7.07
C ASP A 552 -31.36 2.26 8.07
N TYR A 553 -31.11 2.96 9.17
CA TYR A 553 -32.16 3.39 10.11
C TYR A 553 -32.31 4.91 10.02
N ASN A 554 -33.42 5.38 9.47
CA ASN A 554 -33.66 6.80 9.29
C ASN A 554 -34.37 7.42 10.50
N SER A 555 -34.00 8.66 10.82
CA SER A 555 -34.65 9.46 11.88
C SER A 555 -34.82 8.74 13.22
N VAL A 556 -33.79 8.02 13.67
CA VAL A 556 -33.83 7.21 14.90
C VAL A 556 -34.11 8.08 16.13
N PHE A 557 -33.43 9.23 16.22
CA PHE A 557 -33.69 10.23 17.24
C PHE A 557 -33.33 11.61 16.71
N ALA A 558 -34.18 12.61 16.98
CA ALA A 558 -33.94 14.01 16.63
C ALA A 558 -33.53 14.27 15.16
N GLY A 559 -33.94 13.41 14.21
CA GLY A 559 -33.56 13.51 12.79
C GLY A 559 -32.18 12.92 12.43
N VAL A 560 -31.51 12.24 13.37
CA VAL A 560 -30.25 11.52 13.13
C VAL A 560 -30.54 10.19 12.45
N ASN A 561 -29.84 9.94 11.35
CA ASN A 561 -29.81 8.66 10.66
C ASN A 561 -28.66 7.82 11.20
N LEU A 562 -28.87 6.52 11.40
CA LEU A 562 -27.84 5.58 11.85
C LEU A 562 -27.62 4.49 10.80
N ARG A 563 -26.35 4.18 10.54
CA ARG A 563 -25.92 3.13 9.62
C ARG A 563 -24.95 2.16 10.28
N PRO A 564 -25.45 1.20 11.09
CA PRO A 564 -24.65 0.06 11.51
C PRO A 564 -24.16 -0.70 10.28
N ASN A 565 -22.90 -1.12 10.28
CA ASN A 565 -22.33 -1.87 9.17
C ASN A 565 -21.32 -2.91 9.62
N ILE A 566 -21.20 -3.97 8.81
CA ILE A 566 -20.25 -5.05 9.00
C ILE A 566 -19.53 -5.26 7.69
N SER A 567 -18.20 -5.28 7.72
CA SER A 567 -17.35 -5.63 6.58
C SER A 567 -16.55 -6.88 6.92
N TRP A 568 -16.40 -7.77 5.95
CA TRP A 568 -15.68 -9.03 6.06
C TRP A 568 -14.75 -9.21 4.87
N SER A 569 -13.53 -9.64 5.13
CA SER A 569 -12.58 -10.07 4.10
C SER A 569 -12.01 -11.44 4.43
N HIS A 570 -11.86 -12.28 3.40
CA HIS A 570 -11.15 -13.54 3.52
C HIS A 570 -10.39 -13.84 2.23
N ASP A 571 -9.09 -14.04 2.38
CA ASP A 571 -8.19 -14.52 1.34
C ASP A 571 -8.12 -16.03 1.48
N VAL A 572 -8.81 -16.76 0.61
CA VAL A 572 -9.16 -18.15 0.89
C VAL A 572 -8.03 -19.10 0.58
N HIS A 573 -7.38 -18.91 -0.56
CA HIS A 573 -6.33 -19.82 -1.03
C HIS A 573 -5.36 -19.07 -1.95
N GLY A 574 -4.08 -19.43 -1.84
CA GLY A 574 -2.98 -18.91 -2.62
C GLY A 574 -2.49 -17.55 -2.15
N TYR A 575 -1.26 -17.23 -2.54
CA TYR A 575 -0.64 -15.93 -2.31
C TYR A 575 -0.63 -15.17 -3.64
N GLY A 576 -1.30 -14.03 -3.68
CA GLY A 576 -1.45 -13.21 -4.88
C GLY A 576 -0.19 -12.42 -5.21
N PRO A 577 0.02 -12.06 -6.49
CA PRO A 577 1.14 -11.23 -6.88
C PRO A 577 1.08 -9.88 -6.16
N ASN A 578 2.24 -9.40 -5.71
CA ASN A 578 2.41 -8.09 -5.06
C ASN A 578 1.45 -7.85 -3.87
N GLY A 579 1.09 -8.91 -3.13
CA GLY A 579 0.33 -8.82 -1.88
C GLY A 579 -1.20 -8.73 -2.04
N LEU A 580 -1.76 -9.03 -3.23
CA LEU A 580 -3.20 -8.92 -3.47
C LEU A 580 -4.05 -9.88 -2.61
N PHE A 581 -3.56 -11.10 -2.39
CA PHE A 581 -4.18 -12.09 -1.52
C PHE A 581 -3.10 -12.75 -0.65
N ASN A 582 -3.43 -13.03 0.61
CA ASN A 582 -2.57 -13.73 1.54
C ASN A 582 -3.33 -14.89 2.19
N GLU A 583 -3.03 -16.13 1.78
CA GLU A 583 -3.81 -17.32 2.14
C GLU A 583 -4.17 -17.40 3.63
N GLY A 584 -5.45 -17.62 3.91
CA GLY A 584 -6.01 -17.77 5.25
C GLY A 584 -6.24 -16.46 6.00
N SER A 585 -5.73 -15.33 5.49
CA SER A 585 -5.88 -14.00 6.10
C SER A 585 -7.34 -13.56 6.10
N LYS A 586 -7.79 -13.04 7.24
CA LYS A 586 -9.15 -12.57 7.46
C LYS A 586 -9.13 -11.21 8.14
N ALA A 587 -10.14 -10.41 7.86
CA ALA A 587 -10.45 -9.23 8.65
C ALA A 587 -11.96 -9.09 8.81
N VAL A 588 -12.36 -8.58 9.97
CA VAL A 588 -13.74 -8.18 10.23
C VAL A 588 -13.76 -6.76 10.79
N SER A 589 -14.68 -5.95 10.29
CA SER A 589 -14.90 -4.59 10.78
C SER A 589 -16.34 -4.36 11.14
N PHE A 590 -16.59 -3.88 12.34
CA PHE A 590 -17.89 -3.43 12.81
C PHE A 590 -17.88 -1.90 12.84
N GLY A 591 -18.88 -1.28 12.21
CA GLY A 591 -19.01 0.17 12.09
C GLY A 591 -20.38 0.65 12.55
N LEU A 592 -20.42 1.87 13.05
CA LEU A 592 -21.64 2.65 13.25
C LEU A 592 -21.38 4.05 12.74
N ASP A 593 -22.06 4.39 11.64
CA ASP A 593 -22.06 5.73 11.10
C ASP A 593 -23.35 6.46 11.53
N ALA A 594 -23.24 7.74 11.82
CA ALA A 594 -24.36 8.62 12.12
C ALA A 594 -24.29 9.85 11.22
N ASP A 595 -25.44 10.27 10.69
CA ASP A 595 -25.58 11.46 9.88
C ASP A 595 -26.72 12.33 10.43
N TYR A 596 -26.48 13.64 10.52
CA TYR A 596 -27.49 14.63 10.85
C TYR A 596 -27.57 15.71 9.78
N ALA A 597 -28.72 15.77 9.12
CA ALA A 597 -29.04 16.75 8.07
C ALA A 597 -28.04 16.80 6.91
N ASN A 598 -27.36 15.68 6.58
CA ASN A 598 -26.26 15.61 5.60
C ASN A 598 -25.09 16.58 5.87
N THR A 599 -25.09 17.23 7.04
CA THR A 599 -24.15 18.29 7.41
C THR A 599 -23.13 17.75 8.39
N TYR A 600 -23.59 17.04 9.42
CA TYR A 600 -22.72 16.50 10.46
C TYR A 600 -22.66 14.99 10.37
N THR A 601 -21.44 14.46 10.28
CA THR A 601 -21.20 13.02 10.21
C THR A 601 -20.39 12.55 11.40
N THR A 602 -20.62 11.32 11.83
CA THR A 602 -19.81 10.64 12.85
C THR A 602 -19.63 9.20 12.42
N SER A 603 -18.42 8.67 12.57
CA SER A 603 -18.13 7.27 12.28
C SER A 603 -17.31 6.66 13.41
N LEU A 604 -17.79 5.54 13.96
CA LEU A 604 -17.08 4.70 14.90
C LEU A 604 -16.88 3.33 14.27
N SER A 605 -15.65 2.84 14.21
CA SER A 605 -15.35 1.50 13.71
C SER A 605 -14.37 0.74 14.59
N CYS A 606 -14.47 -0.58 14.57
CA CYS A 606 -13.55 -1.52 15.21
C CYS A 606 -13.19 -2.61 14.21
N THR A 607 -11.91 -2.78 13.92
CA THR A 607 -11.40 -3.75 12.96
C THR A 607 -10.44 -4.72 13.63
N ASP A 608 -10.61 -6.02 13.35
CA ASP A 608 -9.79 -7.13 13.83
C ASP A 608 -9.20 -7.89 12.63
N PHE A 609 -7.90 -8.14 12.66
CA PHE A 609 -7.16 -8.92 11.66
C PHE A 609 -6.67 -10.24 12.28
N PHE A 610 -6.91 -11.35 11.57
CA PHE A 610 -6.60 -12.68 12.09
C PHE A 610 -6.46 -13.73 10.98
N GLY A 611 -5.85 -14.87 11.32
CA GLY A 611 -5.65 -15.98 10.39
C GLY A 611 -4.56 -15.71 9.34
N GLY A 612 -4.16 -16.77 8.66
CA GLY A 612 -3.05 -16.76 7.69
C GLY A 612 -1.70 -16.90 8.38
N ASP A 613 -0.90 -17.88 7.96
CA ASP A 613 0.40 -18.17 8.59
C ASP A 613 1.45 -17.10 8.25
N TYR A 614 1.29 -16.43 7.11
CA TYR A 614 2.18 -15.37 6.61
C TYR A 614 1.53 -13.98 6.66
N ASN A 615 0.54 -13.80 7.55
CA ASN A 615 -0.17 -12.53 7.71
C ASN A 615 0.57 -11.59 8.67
N THR A 616 1.07 -10.47 8.14
CA THR A 616 1.78 -9.43 8.90
C THR A 616 0.86 -8.40 9.56
N SER A 617 -0.46 -8.52 9.37
CA SER A 617 -1.44 -7.57 9.92
C SER A 617 -2.11 -8.05 11.21
N VAL A 618 -1.78 -9.25 11.72
CA VAL A 618 -2.46 -9.90 12.85
C VAL A 618 -2.39 -9.15 14.19
N ASP A 619 -1.54 -8.14 14.31
CA ASP A 619 -1.43 -7.28 15.50
C ASP A 619 -1.84 -5.82 15.23
N ARG A 620 -2.44 -5.56 14.07
CA ARG A 620 -2.85 -4.23 13.60
C ARG A 620 -4.32 -3.91 13.90
N ASP A 621 -4.96 -4.65 14.80
CA ASP A 621 -6.32 -4.37 15.26
C ASP A 621 -6.46 -2.94 15.79
N PHE A 622 -7.56 -2.28 15.45
CA PHE A 622 -7.78 -0.89 15.85
C PHE A 622 -9.25 -0.52 16.03
N VAL A 623 -9.46 0.56 16.80
CA VAL A 623 -10.70 1.34 16.81
C VAL A 623 -10.42 2.70 16.20
N ALA A 624 -11.32 3.20 15.36
CA ALA A 624 -11.28 4.56 14.83
C ALA A 624 -12.58 5.30 15.15
N LEU A 625 -12.46 6.59 15.50
CA LEU A 625 -13.57 7.50 15.70
C LEU A 625 -13.31 8.78 14.90
N SER A 626 -14.31 9.25 14.16
CA SER A 626 -14.21 10.50 13.40
C SER A 626 -15.52 11.28 13.44
N PHE A 627 -15.40 12.60 13.36
CA PHE A 627 -16.49 13.56 13.25
C PHE A 627 -16.21 14.47 12.06
N GLY A 628 -17.20 14.64 11.18
CA GLY A 628 -17.10 15.49 10.00
C GLY A 628 -18.19 16.56 9.98
N VAL A 629 -17.90 17.65 9.28
CA VAL A 629 -18.86 18.67 8.89
C VAL A 629 -18.68 18.98 7.41
N ASN A 630 -19.78 18.91 6.66
CA ASN A 630 -19.86 19.29 5.26
C ASN A 630 -20.62 20.60 5.15
N PHE A 631 -20.13 21.51 4.31
CA PHE A 631 -20.85 22.70 3.91
C PHE A 631 -20.61 23.05 2.48
#